data_AF-A0A8B6D5W8-F1
#
_entry.id   AF-A0A8B6D5W8-F1
#
_cell.length_a   1.000
_cell.length_b   1.000
_cell.length_c   1.000
_cell.angle_alpha   90.00
_cell.angle_beta   90.00
_cell.angle_gamma   90.00
#
_symmetry.space_group_name_H-M   'P 1'
#
loop_
_entity.id
_entity.type
_entity.pdbx_description
1 polymer ?
#
loop_
_entity_poly.entity_id
_entity_poly.type
_entity_poly.pdbx_seq_one_letter_code
_entity_poly.pdbx_strand_id
1 'polypeptide(L)' 'MMNGSGDSYYLQKDIKDDDPEMTAIIRNEKNRQMKGLELIASENFTSKAVIQALGSCLTNKYSEGQPGQ' A
#
# COMPACT_ATOMS: atom_id res chain seq x y z
N MET A 1 14.52 11.92 -27.47
CA MET A 1 13.42 11.01 -27.84
C MET A 1 12.92 10.33 -26.57
N MET A 2 11.83 10.81 -25.98
CA MET A 2 10.82 10.05 -25.22
C MET A 2 9.59 10.94 -25.12
N ASN A 3 8.47 10.52 -25.71
CA ASN A 3 7.20 11.25 -25.74
C ASN A 3 6.53 11.17 -24.36
N GLY A 4 6.65 12.24 -23.56
CA GLY A 4 6.27 12.32 -22.15
C GLY A 4 4.77 12.41 -21.84
N SER A 5 3.92 11.64 -22.53
CA SER A 5 2.47 11.61 -22.28
C SER A 5 1.98 10.26 -21.73
N GLY A 6 2.71 9.16 -21.97
CA GLY A 6 2.28 7.80 -21.60
C GLY A 6 2.65 7.40 -20.16
N ASP A 7 3.81 7.83 -19.67
CA ASP A 7 4.36 7.32 -18.40
C ASP A 7 3.61 7.83 -17.17
N SER A 8 3.10 9.07 -17.23
CA SER A 8 2.30 9.65 -16.14
C SER A 8 0.97 8.91 -15.91
N TYR A 9 0.43 8.25 -16.94
CA TYR A 9 -0.82 7.51 -16.83
C TYR A 9 -0.63 6.20 -16.06
N TYR A 10 0.48 5.49 -16.28
CA TYR A 10 0.76 4.22 -15.59
C TYR A 10 0.95 4.42 -14.08
N LEU A 11 1.63 5.49 -13.66
CA LEU A 11 1.89 5.77 -12.23
C LEU A 11 0.65 6.17 -11.42
N GLN A 12 -0.49 6.45 -12.07
CA GLN A 12 -1.73 6.86 -11.40
C GLN A 12 -2.81 5.77 -11.41
N LYS A 13 -2.54 4.60 -11.99
CA LYS A 13 -3.50 3.49 -12.00
C LYS A 13 -3.72 2.94 -10.59
N ASP A 14 -4.95 2.53 -10.33
CA ASP A 14 -5.29 1.75 -9.14
C ASP A 14 -4.72 0.33 -9.31
N ILE A 15 -4.27 -0.29 -8.21
CA ILE A 15 -3.74 -1.65 -8.22
C ILE A 15 -4.73 -2.67 -8.81
N LYS A 16 -6.05 -2.44 -8.70
CA LYS A 16 -7.05 -3.33 -9.30
C LYS A 16 -7.00 -3.36 -10.84
N ASP A 17 -6.57 -2.25 -11.45
CA ASP A 17 -6.52 -2.05 -12.89
C ASP A 17 -5.12 -2.38 -13.44
N ASP A 18 -4.07 -2.20 -12.63
CA ASP A 18 -2.69 -2.49 -12.99
C ASP A 18 -2.29 -3.95 -12.68
N ASP A 19 -2.70 -4.46 -11.52
CA ASP A 19 -2.42 -5.83 -11.04
C ASP A 19 -3.67 -6.47 -10.37
N PRO A 20 -4.58 -7.03 -11.17
CA PRO A 20 -5.80 -7.67 -10.67
C PRO A 20 -5.53 -8.94 -9.86
N GLU A 21 -4.40 -9.63 -10.10
CA GLU A 21 -4.02 -10.84 -9.36
C GLU A 21 -3.65 -10.49 -7.92
N MET A 22 -2.78 -9.49 -7.73
CA MET A 22 -2.44 -9.00 -6.39
C MET A 22 -3.65 -8.45 -5.65
N THR A 23 -4.55 -7.78 -6.36
CA THR A 23 -5.82 -7.32 -5.80
C THR A 23 -6.68 -8.48 -5.30
N ALA A 24 -6.73 -9.61 -6.01
CA ALA A 24 -7.44 -10.81 -5.57
C ALA A 24 -6.81 -11.41 -4.31
N ILE A 25 -5.48 -11.49 -4.24
CA ILE A 25 -4.74 -11.99 -3.07
C ILE A 25 -5.04 -11.12 -1.83
N ILE A 26 -4.96 -9.78 -1.96
CA ILE A 26 -5.25 -8.85 -0.86
C ILE A 26 -6.70 -9.02 -0.35
N ARG A 27 -7.66 -9.18 -1.26
CA ARG A 27 -9.07 -9.41 -0.88
C ARG A 27 -9.27 -10.75 -0.17
N ASN A 28 -8.60 -11.80 -0.64
CA ASN A 28 -8.66 -13.11 -0.01
C ASN A 28 -8.07 -13.09 1.40
N GLU A 29 -6.93 -12.42 1.60
CA GLU A 29 -6.31 -12.29 2.93
C GLU A 29 -7.18 -11.44 3.88
N LYS A 30 -7.74 -10.33 3.39
CA LYS A 30 -8.71 -9.54 4.17
C LYS A 30 -9.90 -10.40 4.62
N ASN A 31 -10.43 -11.24 3.74
CA ASN A 31 -11.52 -12.15 4.06
C ASN A 31 -11.11 -13.23 5.07
N ARG A 32 -9.88 -13.76 4.98
CA ARG A 32 -9.33 -14.71 5.95
C ARG A 32 -9.27 -14.08 7.34
N GLN A 33 -8.64 -12.91 7.45
CA GLN A 33 -8.51 -12.15 8.70
C GLN A 33 -9.86 -11.79 9.33
N MET A 34 -10.88 -11.47 8.51
CA MET A 34 -12.21 -11.14 9.00
C MET A 34 -13.02 -12.36 9.49
N LYS A 35 -12.76 -13.54 8.94
CA LYS A 35 -13.52 -14.76 9.23
C LYS A 35 -12.81 -15.67 10.25
N GLY A 36 -11.51 -15.52 10.39
CA GLY A 36 -10.69 -16.27 11.33
C GLY A 36 -10.78 -15.71 12.74
N LEU A 37 -10.58 -16.60 13.72
CA LEU A 37 -10.30 -16.20 15.09
C LEU A 37 -8.78 -16.12 15.24
N GLU A 38 -8.22 -14.92 15.08
CA GLU A 38 -6.77 -14.71 15.16
C GLU A 38 -6.33 -14.64 16.63
N LEU A 39 -5.61 -15.68 17.10
CA LEU A 39 -5.20 -15.85 18.51
C LEU A 39 -3.70 -15.63 18.74
N ILE A 40 -2.98 -15.16 17.73
CA ILE A 40 -1.55 -14.87 17.83
C ILE A 40 -1.39 -13.57 18.63
N ALA A 41 -0.87 -13.67 19.85
CA ALA A 41 -0.81 -12.54 20.78
C ALA A 41 0.02 -11.34 20.30
N SER A 42 0.96 -11.56 19.36
CA SER A 42 1.79 -10.50 18.78
C SER A 42 1.17 -9.84 17.55
N GLU A 43 0.08 -10.38 16.99
CA GLU A 43 -0.60 -9.81 15.83
C GLU A 43 -1.73 -8.87 16.26
N ASN A 44 -2.06 -7.89 15.42
CA ASN A 44 -3.10 -6.91 15.70
C ASN A 44 -3.70 -6.32 14.41
N PHE A 45 -4.91 -5.79 14.51
CA PHE A 45 -5.54 -5.02 13.44
C PHE A 45 -5.32 -3.53 13.68
N THR A 46 -4.54 -2.91 12.79
CA THR A 46 -4.29 -1.46 12.88
C THR A 46 -5.47 -0.65 12.32
N SER A 47 -5.51 0.65 12.66
CA SER A 47 -6.56 1.54 12.18
C SER A 47 -6.40 1.87 10.69
N LYS A 48 -7.51 2.23 10.04
CA LYS A 48 -7.51 2.71 8.64
C LYS A 48 -6.62 3.94 8.45
N ALA A 49 -6.54 4.83 9.44
CA ALA A 49 -5.70 6.02 9.38
C ALA A 49 -4.20 5.67 9.28
N VAL A 50 -3.75 4.64 10.02
CA VAL A 50 -2.37 4.16 9.95
C VAL A 50 -2.06 3.57 8.56
N ILE A 51 -2.98 2.79 7.99
CA ILE A 51 -2.82 2.23 6.63
C ILE A 51 -2.74 3.34 5.58
N GLN A 52 -3.55 4.41 5.71
CA GLN A 52 -3.50 5.56 4.80
C GLN A 52 -2.18 6.31 4.87
N ALA A 53 -1.64 6.52 6.07
CA ALA A 53 -0.32 7.13 6.23
C ALA A 53 0.79 6.25 5.64
N LEU A 54 0.71 4.93 5.84
CA LEU A 54 1.67 3.96 5.30
C LEU A 54 1.69 3.96 3.76
N GLY A 55 0.52 4.05 3.11
CA GLY A 55 0.38 4.13 1.65
C GLY A 55 0.53 5.53 1.05
N SER A 56 1.13 6.48 1.77
CA SER A 56 1.25 7.88 1.34
C SER A 56 2.54 8.16 0.55
N CYS A 57 2.66 9.39 0.03
CA CYS A 57 3.84 9.85 -0.69
C CYS A 57 5.14 9.89 0.15
N LEU A 58 5.07 9.65 1.47
CA LEU A 58 6.25 9.60 2.34
C LEU A 58 7.28 8.56 1.89
N THR A 59 6.85 7.48 1.24
CA THR A 59 7.76 6.45 0.68
C THR A 59 8.71 6.97 -0.39
N ASN A 60 8.42 8.14 -0.99
CA ASN A 60 9.24 8.69 -2.06
C ASN A 60 10.47 9.44 -1.53
N LYS A 61 10.52 9.71 -0.22
CA LYS A 61 11.53 10.59 0.36
C LYS A 61 12.70 9.80 0.92
N TYR A 62 13.91 10.16 0.49
CA TYR A 62 15.15 9.85 1.18
C TYR A 62 15.43 10.93 2.26
N SER A 63 15.56 10.54 3.52
CA SER A 63 15.68 11.46 4.68
C SER A 63 16.67 10.92 5.72
N GLU A 64 17.94 10.74 5.34
CA GLU A 64 19.00 10.48 6.31
C GLU A 64 19.24 11.69 7.22
N GLY A 65 19.79 11.46 8.41
CA GLY A 65 20.04 12.49 9.41
C GLY A 65 18.90 12.62 10.44
N GLN A 66 18.79 13.79 11.07
CA GLN A 66 17.76 14.10 12.05
C GLN A 66 16.96 15.32 11.60
N PRO A 67 15.70 15.48 12.04
CA PRO A 67 14.92 16.68 11.72
C PRO A 67 15.67 17.96 12.12
N GLY A 68 15.91 18.85 11.15
CA GLY A 68 16.57 20.14 11.38
C GLY A 68 18.10 20.12 11.39
N GLN A 69 18.72 18.99 11.03
CA GLN A 69 20.16 18.89 10.77
C GLN A 69 20.46 18.74 9.28
#